data_AF-A0A953N446-F1
#
_entry.id   AF-A0A953N446-F1
#
_cell.length_a   1.000
_cell.length_b   1.000
_cell.length_c   1.000
_cell.angle_alpha   90.00
_cell.angle_beta   90.00
_cell.angle_gamma   90.00
#
_symmetry.space_group_name_H-M   'P 1'
#
loop_
_entity.id
_entity.type
_entity.pdbx_description
1 polymer ?
#
loop_
_entity_poly.entity_id
_entity_poly.type
_entity_poly.pdbx_seq_one_letter_code
_entity_poly.pdbx_strand_id
1 'polypeptide(L)'
;MTENHFIQKIKELKQIKPDKDWAVLCKARILPKTPTWQEQCTTVFKNLPNLFLQTKPVLAVSVLLILLVAGLIFYLDREPAEIDQWSLAEKEQAQMVVLALEDLQTKINQATEELKKIQEPQKVLEARNVVVPTIEAARNVIAEAKKLEPRIEKDTRKGSQILAVKTNVDELESALDEMIAIQARYLIQDLETRILTEVQQEILEKAKQNYAQGDYIEALINCLFINQLDR
;
A
#
# COMPACT_ATOMS: atom_id res chain seq x y z
N MET A 1 -14.78 -64.24 -18.80
CA MET A 1 -15.03 -63.11 -19.70
C MET A 1 -13.76 -62.83 -20.46
N THR A 2 -13.81 -62.78 -21.79
CA THR A 2 -12.65 -62.66 -22.69
C THR A 2 -12.31 -61.18 -22.93
N GLU A 3 -11.03 -60.86 -23.04
CA GLU A 3 -10.47 -59.50 -23.21
C GLU A 3 -11.14 -58.70 -24.35
N ASN A 4 -11.53 -59.39 -25.42
CA ASN A 4 -12.28 -58.83 -26.54
C ASN A 4 -13.62 -58.20 -26.11
N HIS A 5 -14.28 -58.77 -25.11
CA HIS A 5 -15.55 -58.26 -24.58
C HIS A 5 -15.37 -56.94 -23.81
N PHE A 6 -14.19 -56.72 -23.22
CA PHE A 6 -13.87 -55.49 -22.51
C PHE A 6 -13.58 -54.35 -23.48
N ILE A 7 -12.79 -54.62 -24.52
CA ILE A 7 -12.48 -53.66 -25.59
C ILE A 7 -13.76 -53.24 -26.31
N GLN A 8 -14.68 -54.17 -26.54
CA GLN A 8 -15.98 -53.87 -27.14
C GLN A 8 -16.84 -52.96 -26.26
N LYS A 9 -16.93 -53.23 -24.95
CA LYS A 9 -17.64 -52.35 -24.00
C LYS A 9 -17.04 -50.95 -23.89
N ILE A 10 -15.71 -50.82 -23.95
CA ILE A 10 -15.06 -49.49 -23.96
C ILE A 10 -15.39 -48.74 -25.25
N LYS A 11 -15.43 -49.41 -26.41
CA LYS A 11 -15.85 -48.77 -27.67
C LYS A 11 -17.30 -48.31 -27.62
N GLU A 12 -18.20 -49.08 -27.03
CA GLU A 12 -19.61 -48.71 -26.83
C GLU A 12 -19.74 -47.48 -25.92
N LEU A 13 -19.01 -47.44 -24.80
CA LEU A 13 -18.99 -46.29 -23.88
C LEU A 13 -18.49 -45.00 -24.56
N LYS A 14 -17.54 -45.11 -25.51
CA LYS A 14 -16.99 -43.96 -26.23
C LYS A 14 -17.99 -43.31 -27.20
N GLN A 15 -19.05 -44.02 -27.57
CA GLN A 15 -20.12 -43.50 -28.44
C GLN A 15 -21.22 -42.78 -27.66
N ILE A 16 -21.26 -42.94 -26.33
CA ILE A 16 -22.23 -42.24 -25.49
C ILE A 16 -21.78 -40.79 -25.39
N LYS A 17 -22.49 -39.91 -26.10
CA LYS A 17 -22.25 -38.47 -26.05
C LYS A 17 -22.66 -37.98 -24.65
N PRO A 18 -21.76 -37.35 -23.88
CA PRO A 18 -22.11 -36.87 -22.55
C PRO A 18 -23.22 -35.84 -22.66
N ASP A 19 -24.23 -35.98 -21.81
CA ASP A 19 -25.31 -35.01 -21.72
C ASP A 19 -24.73 -33.64 -21.34
N LYS A 20 -25.24 -32.58 -21.97
CA LYS A 20 -24.75 -31.22 -21.76
C LYS A 20 -24.90 -30.82 -20.31
N ASP A 21 -25.98 -31.25 -19.66
CA ASP A 21 -26.26 -30.93 -18.26
C ASP A 21 -25.27 -31.61 -17.32
N TRP A 22 -24.84 -32.84 -17.64
CA TRP A 22 -23.81 -33.55 -16.87
C TRP A 22 -22.45 -32.83 -16.98
N ALA A 23 -22.07 -32.35 -18.16
CA ALA A 23 -20.84 -31.60 -18.35
C ALA A 23 -20.84 -30.26 -17.60
N VAL A 24 -21.99 -29.56 -17.55
CA VAL A 24 -22.14 -28.30 -16.81
C VAL A 24 -22.08 -28.55 -15.29
N LEU A 25 -22.70 -29.62 -14.79
CA LEU A 25 -22.63 -29.99 -13.37
C LEU A 25 -21.22 -30.40 -12.95
N CYS A 26 -20.50 -31.17 -13.77
CA CYS A 26 -19.10 -31.49 -13.51
C CYS A 26 -18.23 -30.24 -13.53
N LYS A 27 -18.45 -29.30 -14.47
CA LYS A 27 -17.73 -28.03 -14.52
C LYS A 27 -17.96 -27.20 -13.26
N ALA A 28 -19.20 -27.09 -12.79
CA ALA A 28 -19.55 -26.34 -11.58
C ALA A 28 -19.04 -26.98 -10.28
N ARG A 29 -18.80 -28.30 -10.28
CA ARG A 29 -18.35 -29.04 -9.09
C ARG A 29 -16.83 -29.19 -9.00
N ILE A 30 -16.13 -29.22 -10.14
CA ILE A 30 -14.67 -29.37 -10.20
C ILE A 30 -13.97 -28.00 -10.21
N LEU A 31 -14.57 -26.99 -10.83
CA LEU A 31 -14.02 -25.64 -10.79
C LEU A 31 -14.63 -24.90 -9.59
N PRO A 32 -13.82 -24.50 -8.59
CA PRO A 32 -14.32 -23.63 -7.53
C PRO A 32 -14.92 -22.39 -8.19
N LYS A 33 -16.13 -21.99 -7.78
CA LYS A 33 -16.75 -20.73 -8.22
C LYS A 33 -15.76 -19.61 -7.91
N THR A 34 -15.07 -19.13 -8.93
CA THR A 34 -14.30 -17.89 -8.83
C THR A 34 -15.32 -16.80 -8.54
N PRO A 35 -15.23 -16.12 -7.38
CA PRO A 35 -16.19 -15.08 -7.04
C PRO A 35 -16.18 -14.05 -8.16
N THR A 36 -17.37 -13.76 -8.70
CA THR A 36 -17.51 -12.71 -9.69
C THR A 36 -17.08 -11.37 -9.09
N TRP A 37 -16.41 -10.53 -9.87
CA TRP A 37 -15.82 -9.25 -9.42
C TRP A 37 -16.83 -8.36 -8.66
N GLN A 38 -18.13 -8.42 -9.01
CA GLN A 38 -19.22 -7.74 -8.30
C GLN A 38 -19.45 -8.24 -6.86
N GLU A 39 -19.31 -9.54 -6.61
CA GLU A 39 -19.46 -10.11 -5.26
C GLU A 39 -18.25 -9.78 -4.37
N GLN A 40 -17.05 -9.67 -4.96
CA GLN A 40 -15.86 -9.20 -4.24
C GLN A 40 -15.97 -7.72 -3.85
N CYS A 41 -16.41 -6.83 -4.74
CA CYS A 41 -16.55 -5.41 -4.42
C CYS A 41 -17.58 -5.16 -3.30
N THR A 42 -18.75 -5.80 -3.35
CA THR A 42 -19.82 -5.54 -2.36
C THR A 42 -19.43 -6.00 -0.95
N THR A 43 -18.57 -7.00 -0.80
CA THR A 43 -18.08 -7.46 0.50
C THR A 43 -17.07 -6.48 1.11
N VAL A 44 -16.22 -5.87 0.29
CA VAL A 44 -15.26 -4.84 0.72
C VAL A 44 -15.99 -3.55 1.13
N PHE A 45 -16.99 -3.10 0.37
CA PHE A 45 -17.75 -1.89 0.68
C PHE A 45 -18.67 -2.03 1.91
N LYS A 46 -19.20 -3.22 2.19
CA LYS A 46 -20.06 -3.46 3.37
C LYS A 46 -19.32 -3.35 4.71
N ASN A 47 -18.01 -3.60 4.72
CA ASN A 47 -17.18 -3.52 5.93
C ASN A 47 -16.44 -2.19 6.08
N LEU A 48 -16.48 -1.32 5.06
CA LEU A 48 -15.87 0.01 5.09
C LEU A 48 -16.38 0.93 6.22
N PRO A 49 -17.70 1.04 6.52
CA PRO A 49 -18.17 2.04 7.48
C PRO A 49 -17.71 1.77 8.93
N ASN A 50 -17.44 0.52 9.30
CA ASN A 50 -16.92 0.19 10.64
C ASN A 50 -15.42 0.49 10.81
N LEU A 51 -14.65 0.58 9.72
CA LEU A 51 -13.26 1.05 9.78
C LEU A 51 -13.20 2.55 10.12
N PHE A 52 -14.11 3.37 9.57
CA PHE A 52 -14.10 4.83 9.80
C PHE A 52 -14.53 5.27 11.21
N LEU A 53 -15.26 4.43 11.96
CA LEU A 53 -15.82 4.78 13.27
C LEU A 53 -14.86 4.52 14.46
N GLN A 54 -13.79 3.75 14.27
CA GLN A 54 -12.79 3.45 15.33
C GLN A 54 -11.36 3.87 14.99
N THR A 55 -11.10 4.29 13.76
CA THR A 55 -9.77 4.75 13.34
C THR A 55 -9.43 6.08 14.03
N LYS A 56 -8.38 6.05 14.86
CA LYS A 56 -7.69 7.26 15.36
C LYS A 56 -7.40 8.21 14.18
N PRO A 57 -7.37 9.54 14.37
CA PRO A 57 -7.30 10.52 13.28
C PRO A 57 -6.19 10.26 12.25
N VAL A 58 -5.04 9.74 12.70
CA VAL A 58 -3.89 9.35 11.84
C VAL A 58 -4.25 8.30 10.77
N LEU A 59 -5.14 7.36 11.09
CA LEU A 59 -5.60 6.33 10.14
C LEU A 59 -6.64 6.87 9.15
N ALA A 60 -7.43 7.88 9.53
CA ALA A 60 -8.41 8.49 8.64
C ALA A 60 -7.73 9.35 7.56
N VAL A 61 -6.72 10.12 7.94
CA VAL A 61 -5.93 10.97 7.01
C VAL A 61 -5.28 10.12 5.93
N SER A 62 -4.72 8.98 6.32
CA SER A 62 -3.97 8.11 5.43
C SER A 62 -4.83 7.29 4.49
N VAL A 63 -5.96 6.72 4.95
CA VAL A 63 -6.93 6.08 4.04
C VAL A 63 -7.42 7.08 2.99
N LEU A 64 -7.65 8.33 3.40
CA LEU A 64 -8.08 9.39 2.50
C LEU A 64 -6.97 9.78 1.50
N LEU A 65 -5.71 9.73 1.92
CA LEU A 65 -4.54 9.97 1.07
C LEU A 65 -4.35 8.85 0.04
N ILE A 66 -4.48 7.59 0.45
CA ILE A 66 -4.46 6.42 -0.45
C ILE A 66 -5.58 6.51 -1.49
N LEU A 67 -6.81 6.85 -1.07
CA LEU A 67 -7.93 7.01 -1.99
C LEU A 67 -7.72 8.17 -2.97
N LEU A 68 -7.14 9.27 -2.50
CA LEU A 68 -6.85 10.42 -3.35
C LEU A 68 -5.79 10.10 -4.40
N VAL A 69 -4.71 9.42 -3.98
CA VAL A 69 -3.66 8.99 -4.90
C VAL A 69 -4.17 7.95 -5.89
N ALA A 70 -4.94 6.96 -5.45
CA ALA A 70 -5.55 5.97 -6.33
C ALA A 70 -6.51 6.63 -7.34
N GLY A 71 -7.29 7.62 -6.89
CA GLY A 71 -8.13 8.44 -7.76
C GLY A 71 -7.32 9.23 -8.78
N LEU A 72 -6.16 9.76 -8.38
CA LEU A 72 -5.27 10.47 -9.29
C LEU A 72 -4.65 9.57 -10.35
N ILE A 73 -4.15 8.41 -9.95
CA ILE A 73 -3.56 7.42 -10.88
C ILE A 73 -4.62 7.00 -11.90
N PHE A 74 -5.83 6.66 -11.44
CA PHE A 74 -6.95 6.32 -12.33
C PHE A 74 -7.33 7.46 -13.28
N TYR A 75 -7.21 8.72 -12.82
CA TYR A 75 -7.49 9.89 -13.64
C TYR A 75 -6.38 10.19 -14.67
N LEU A 76 -5.12 9.95 -14.30
CA LEU A 76 -3.94 10.17 -15.15
C LEU A 76 -3.73 9.04 -16.18
N ASP A 77 -4.16 7.82 -15.89
CA ASP A 77 -4.02 6.63 -16.76
C ASP A 77 -5.08 6.57 -17.88
N ARG A 78 -5.97 7.57 -17.97
CA ARG A 78 -6.85 7.71 -19.15
C ARG A 78 -6.02 8.10 -20.35
N GLU A 79 -5.98 7.23 -21.37
CA GLU A 79 -5.29 7.47 -22.64
C GLU A 79 -5.57 8.88 -23.19
N PRO A 80 -4.53 9.68 -23.48
CA PRO A 80 -4.72 10.97 -24.08
C PRO A 80 -5.24 10.78 -25.51
N ALA A 81 -6.45 11.26 -25.79
CA ALA A 81 -6.98 11.33 -27.13
C ALA A 81 -6.00 12.08 -28.06
N GLU A 82 -5.87 11.60 -29.30
CA GLU A 82 -4.91 12.12 -30.27
C GLU A 82 -5.08 13.63 -30.56
N ILE A 83 -3.92 14.24 -30.80
CA ILE A 83 -3.57 15.67 -30.71
C ILE A 83 -3.99 16.42 -31.98
N ASP A 84 -4.68 17.56 -31.83
CA ASP A 84 -4.33 18.77 -32.62
C ASP A 84 -4.94 20.11 -32.16
N GLN A 85 -5.81 20.11 -31.14
CA GLN A 85 -6.26 21.36 -30.52
C GLN A 85 -6.33 21.14 -29.02
N TRP A 86 -5.61 21.96 -28.25
CA TRP A 86 -5.86 22.07 -26.82
C TRP A 86 -7.33 22.44 -26.60
N SER A 87 -8.14 21.42 -26.36
CA SER A 87 -9.52 21.62 -25.97
C SER A 87 -9.53 22.22 -24.56
N LEU A 88 -10.59 22.95 -24.22
CA LEU A 88 -10.80 23.50 -22.87
C LEU A 88 -10.58 22.42 -21.78
N ALA A 89 -10.91 21.16 -22.12
CA ALA A 89 -10.78 19.99 -21.25
C ALA A 89 -9.34 19.68 -20.82
N GLU A 90 -8.32 19.88 -21.68
CA GLU A 90 -6.92 19.61 -21.30
C GLU A 90 -6.34 20.68 -20.36
N LYS A 91 -6.81 21.93 -20.48
CA LYS A 91 -6.46 23.00 -19.53
C LYS A 91 -7.11 22.78 -18.18
N GLU A 92 -8.37 22.36 -18.16
CA GLU A 92 -9.07 21.93 -16.94
C GLU A 92 -8.37 20.73 -16.31
N GLN A 93 -7.97 19.74 -17.10
CA GLN A 93 -7.24 18.56 -16.63
C GLN A 93 -5.92 18.94 -15.96
N ALA A 94 -5.13 19.82 -16.58
CA ALA A 94 -3.87 20.30 -16.00
C ALA A 94 -4.10 21.16 -14.74
N GLN A 95 -5.20 21.90 -14.63
CA GLN A 95 -5.55 22.62 -13.40
C GLN A 95 -6.00 21.68 -12.28
N MET A 96 -6.73 20.62 -12.60
CA MET A 96 -7.14 19.61 -11.61
C MET A 96 -5.94 18.85 -11.03
N VAL A 97 -4.95 18.51 -11.85
CA VAL A 97 -3.70 17.90 -11.39
C VAL A 97 -2.94 18.82 -10.44
N VAL A 98 -2.87 20.11 -10.76
CA VAL A 98 -2.27 21.14 -9.91
C VAL A 98 -2.95 21.23 -8.54
N LEU A 99 -4.29 21.35 -8.52
CA LEU A 99 -5.05 21.41 -7.27
C LEU A 99 -4.86 20.15 -6.42
N ALA A 100 -4.79 18.99 -7.07
CA ALA A 100 -4.55 17.75 -6.37
C ALA A 100 -3.13 17.61 -5.83
N LEU A 101 -2.12 18.17 -6.53
CA LEU A 101 -0.75 18.25 -6.03
C LEU A 101 -0.67 19.19 -4.80
N GLU A 102 -1.38 20.31 -4.80
CA GLU A 102 -1.44 21.22 -3.64
C GLU A 102 -2.12 20.56 -2.42
N ASP A 103 -3.23 19.85 -2.64
CA ASP A 103 -3.92 19.10 -1.58
C ASP A 103 -3.04 17.96 -1.06
N LEU A 104 -2.35 17.24 -1.95
CA LEU A 104 -1.38 16.21 -1.59
C LEU A 104 -0.23 16.78 -0.76
N GLN A 105 0.33 17.92 -1.15
CA GLN A 105 1.35 18.64 -0.39
C GLN A 105 0.86 18.99 1.03
N THR A 106 -0.36 19.51 1.14
CA THR A 106 -0.93 19.90 2.43
C THR A 106 -1.09 18.68 3.35
N LYS A 107 -1.58 17.56 2.79
CA LYS A 107 -1.77 16.31 3.52
C LYS A 107 -0.46 15.65 3.92
N ILE A 108 0.55 15.67 3.06
CA ILE A 108 1.89 15.19 3.39
C ILE A 108 2.46 16.00 4.56
N ASN A 109 2.36 17.33 4.51
CA ASN A 109 2.85 18.18 5.60
C ASN A 109 2.13 17.91 6.93
N GLN A 110 0.80 17.71 6.88
CA GLN A 110 0.03 17.29 8.05
C GLN A 110 0.49 15.93 8.58
N ALA A 111 0.66 14.94 7.71
CA ALA A 111 1.14 13.61 8.08
C ALA A 111 2.55 13.67 8.70
N THR A 112 3.46 14.47 8.16
CA THR A 112 4.80 14.70 8.70
C THR A 112 4.73 15.26 10.12
N GLU A 113 3.88 16.25 10.36
CA GLU A 113 3.72 16.86 11.68
C GLU A 113 3.00 15.94 12.69
N GLU A 114 2.07 15.10 12.24
CA GLU A 114 1.45 14.07 13.07
C GLU A 114 2.45 12.96 13.44
N LEU A 115 3.31 12.56 12.49
CA LEU A 115 4.34 11.54 12.70
C LEU A 115 5.34 11.95 13.78
N LYS A 116 5.79 13.21 13.77
CA LYS A 116 6.68 13.79 14.79
C LYS A 116 6.07 13.81 16.20
N LYS A 117 4.74 13.76 16.33
CA LYS A 117 4.03 13.77 17.62
C LYS A 117 3.86 12.37 18.21
N ILE A 118 4.09 11.33 17.44
CA ILE A 118 4.05 9.97 17.97
C ILE A 118 5.18 9.83 18.98
N GLN A 119 4.91 9.25 20.14
CA GLN A 119 5.95 8.95 21.13
C GLN A 119 6.03 7.47 21.46
N GLU A 120 4.96 6.72 21.15
CA GLU A 120 4.87 5.31 21.47
C GLU A 120 5.50 4.48 20.34
N PRO A 121 6.48 3.60 20.64
CA PRO A 121 7.20 2.86 19.61
C PRO A 121 6.29 1.92 18.78
N GLN A 122 5.23 1.38 19.39
CA GLN A 122 4.24 0.55 18.68
C GLN A 122 3.47 1.36 17.62
N LYS A 123 3.09 2.60 17.96
CA LYS A 123 2.39 3.49 17.03
C LYS A 123 3.29 3.94 15.88
N VAL A 124 4.61 3.97 16.06
CA VAL A 124 5.55 4.27 14.97
C VAL A 124 5.55 3.16 13.92
N LEU A 125 5.49 1.88 14.33
CA LEU A 125 5.35 0.77 13.39
C LEU A 125 4.00 0.79 12.65
N GLU A 126 2.91 1.11 13.36
CA GLU A 126 1.59 1.30 12.73
C GLU A 126 1.63 2.44 11.71
N ALA A 127 2.24 3.57 12.06
CA ALA A 127 2.39 4.71 11.17
C ALA A 127 3.25 4.35 9.94
N ARG A 128 4.34 3.58 10.10
CA ARG A 128 5.16 3.11 8.97
C ARG A 128 4.34 2.35 7.94
N ASN A 129 3.50 1.40 8.38
CA ASN A 129 2.69 0.57 7.48
C ASN A 129 1.71 1.38 6.62
N VAL A 130 1.47 2.62 7.02
CA VAL A 130 0.53 3.54 6.41
C VAL A 130 1.26 4.60 5.58
N VAL A 131 2.37 5.13 6.10
CA VAL A 131 3.17 6.19 5.49
C VAL A 131 4.01 5.66 4.32
N VAL A 132 4.57 4.45 4.41
CA VAL A 132 5.40 3.88 3.31
C VAL A 132 4.58 3.70 2.01
N PRO A 133 3.40 3.06 2.02
CA PRO A 133 2.56 2.98 0.81
C PRO A 133 2.15 4.36 0.29
N THR A 134 1.93 5.31 1.19
CA THR A 134 1.60 6.69 0.85
C THR A 134 2.74 7.38 0.10
N ILE A 135 3.98 7.22 0.57
CA ILE A 135 5.19 7.74 -0.09
C ILE A 135 5.34 7.14 -1.49
N GLU A 136 5.20 5.82 -1.61
CA GLU A 136 5.28 5.12 -2.91
C GLU A 136 4.21 5.62 -3.88
N ALA A 137 2.98 5.74 -3.41
CA ALA A 137 1.87 6.22 -4.20
C ALA A 137 2.09 7.68 -4.65
N ALA A 138 2.56 8.55 -3.76
CA ALA A 138 2.91 9.94 -4.09
C ALA A 138 4.07 10.02 -5.11
N ARG A 139 5.07 9.15 -5.00
CA ARG A 139 6.16 9.03 -6.00
C ARG A 139 5.64 8.65 -7.38
N ASN A 140 4.68 7.73 -7.46
CA ASN A 140 4.04 7.35 -8.72
C ASN A 140 3.28 8.53 -9.32
N VAL A 141 2.54 9.28 -8.52
CA VAL A 141 1.85 10.52 -8.97
C VAL A 141 2.85 11.54 -9.50
N ILE A 142 3.96 11.78 -8.80
CA ILE A 142 5.01 12.69 -9.25
C ILE A 142 5.59 12.20 -10.59
N ALA A 143 5.82 10.90 -10.75
CA ALA A 143 6.37 10.34 -11.98
C ALA A 143 5.40 10.53 -13.17
N GLU A 144 4.10 10.29 -12.98
CA GLU A 144 3.08 10.52 -14.02
C GLU A 144 2.93 12.02 -14.32
N ALA A 145 2.92 12.88 -13.31
CA ALA A 145 2.86 14.33 -13.49
C ALA A 145 4.07 14.86 -14.29
N LYS A 146 5.26 14.29 -14.07
CA LYS A 146 6.47 14.61 -14.86
C LYS A 146 6.37 14.21 -16.32
N LYS A 147 5.68 13.12 -16.67
CA LYS A 147 5.45 12.76 -18.08
C LYS A 147 4.59 13.80 -18.81
N LEU A 148 3.76 14.54 -18.08
CA LEU A 148 2.95 15.63 -18.60
C LEU A 148 3.70 16.97 -18.63
N GLU A 149 4.84 17.09 -17.93
CA GLU A 149 5.68 18.29 -17.84
C GLU A 149 6.16 18.88 -19.18
N PRO A 150 6.67 18.09 -20.16
CA PRO A 150 7.04 18.64 -21.47
C PRO A 150 5.84 19.19 -22.27
N ARG A 151 4.60 18.85 -21.87
CA ARG A 151 3.36 19.42 -22.45
C ARG A 151 2.88 20.65 -21.68
N ILE A 152 3.46 20.95 -20.52
CA ILE A 152 3.08 22.02 -19.59
C ILE A 152 4.06 23.22 -19.63
N GLU A 153 5.15 23.12 -20.39
CA GLU A 153 6.30 24.05 -20.50
C GLU A 153 6.01 25.55 -20.72
N LYS A 154 4.78 25.97 -20.99
CA LYS A 154 4.41 27.40 -21.06
C LYS A 154 4.05 28.04 -19.72
N ASP A 155 3.90 27.26 -18.65
CA ASP A 155 3.42 27.76 -17.36
C ASP A 155 4.33 27.33 -16.20
N THR A 156 5.33 28.16 -15.91
CA THR A 156 6.40 27.95 -14.90
C THR A 156 5.90 27.62 -13.49
N ARG A 157 4.63 27.92 -13.18
CA ARG A 157 4.00 27.63 -11.87
C ARG A 157 3.76 26.14 -11.62
N LYS A 158 3.61 25.34 -12.67
CA LYS A 158 3.23 23.92 -12.55
C LYS A 158 4.43 23.01 -12.27
N GLY A 159 5.57 23.30 -12.88
CA GLY A 159 6.84 22.62 -12.55
C GLY A 159 7.28 22.84 -11.10
N SER A 160 7.06 24.05 -10.56
CA SER A 160 7.38 24.33 -9.14
C SER A 160 6.55 23.53 -8.15
N GLN A 161 5.30 23.17 -8.48
CA GLN A 161 4.44 22.38 -7.57
C GLN A 161 4.84 20.90 -7.55
N ILE A 162 5.19 20.31 -8.69
CA ILE A 162 5.71 18.94 -8.75
C ILE A 162 6.99 18.82 -7.90
N LEU A 163 7.88 19.82 -8.00
CA LEU A 163 9.09 19.86 -7.18
C LEU A 163 8.76 20.03 -5.69
N ALA A 164 7.82 20.91 -5.33
CA ALA A 164 7.40 21.11 -3.94
C ALA A 164 6.82 19.83 -3.32
N VAL A 165 5.93 19.12 -4.03
CA VAL A 165 5.39 17.84 -3.57
C VAL A 165 6.50 16.82 -3.42
N LYS A 166 7.44 16.75 -4.36
CA LYS A 166 8.61 15.85 -4.25
C LYS A 166 9.41 16.12 -2.98
N THR A 167 9.75 17.38 -2.71
CA THR A 167 10.48 17.75 -1.49
C THR A 167 9.72 17.30 -0.24
N ASN A 168 8.41 17.52 -0.17
CA ASN A 168 7.63 17.12 1.00
C ASN A 168 7.54 15.60 1.16
N VAL A 169 7.48 14.84 0.05
CA VAL A 169 7.54 13.36 0.10
C VAL A 169 8.88 12.90 0.67
N ASP A 170 9.99 13.49 0.23
CA ASP A 170 11.33 13.17 0.72
C ASP A 170 11.50 13.58 2.20
N GLU A 171 10.88 14.69 2.62
CA GLU A 171 10.81 15.11 4.03
C GLU A 171 9.98 14.14 4.89
N LEU A 172 8.84 13.65 4.40
CA LEU A 172 8.00 12.68 5.11
C LEU A 172 8.73 11.34 5.30
N GLU A 173 9.44 10.87 4.27
CA GLU A 173 10.26 9.65 4.36
C GLU A 173 11.38 9.84 5.39
N SER A 174 12.10 10.96 5.32
CA SER A 174 13.17 11.28 6.26
C SER A 174 12.66 11.37 7.71
N ALA A 175 11.50 12.00 7.91
CA ALA A 175 10.88 12.11 9.23
C ALA A 175 10.45 10.75 9.78
N LEU A 176 9.99 9.82 8.93
CA LEU A 176 9.66 8.46 9.34
C LEU A 176 10.90 7.69 9.78
N ASP A 177 11.97 7.74 9.00
CA ASP A 177 13.21 7.04 9.30
C ASP A 177 13.86 7.58 10.58
N GLU A 178 13.90 8.91 10.75
CA GLU A 178 14.39 9.55 11.97
C GLU A 178 13.57 9.12 13.20
N MET A 179 12.24 9.09 13.07
CA MET A 179 11.36 8.70 14.15
C MET A 179 11.55 7.24 14.58
N ILE A 180 11.71 6.33 13.62
CA ILE A 180 12.02 4.92 13.89
C ILE A 180 13.37 4.80 14.61
N ALA A 181 14.39 5.52 14.13
CA ALA A 181 15.72 5.51 14.73
C ALA A 181 15.74 6.05 16.17
N ILE A 182 14.99 7.12 16.45
CA ILE A 182 14.86 7.68 17.81
C ILE A 182 14.22 6.66 18.74
N GLN A 183 13.12 6.02 18.33
CA GLN A 183 12.42 5.04 19.16
C GLN A 183 13.22 3.77 19.39
N ALA A 184 13.90 3.27 18.35
CA ALA A 184 14.81 2.13 18.48
C ALA A 184 15.91 2.44 19.51
N ARG A 185 16.56 3.60 19.40
CA ARG A 185 17.62 4.02 20.34
C ARG A 185 17.09 4.12 21.77
N TYR A 186 15.94 4.76 21.96
CA TYR A 186 15.33 4.91 23.28
C TYR A 186 15.06 3.55 23.94
N LEU A 187 14.47 2.60 23.20
CA LEU A 187 14.21 1.26 23.73
C LEU A 187 15.49 0.46 23.99
N ILE A 188 16.51 0.57 23.13
CA ILE A 188 17.80 -0.07 23.39
C ILE A 188 18.38 0.41 24.72
N GLN A 189 18.42 1.73 24.93
CA GLN A 189 18.94 2.33 26.16
C GLN A 189 18.15 1.92 27.40
N ASP A 190 16.82 1.89 27.29
CA ASP A 190 15.96 1.44 28.39
C ASP A 190 16.20 -0.05 28.73
N LEU A 191 16.26 -0.91 27.71
CA LEU A 191 16.52 -2.35 27.87
C LEU A 191 17.91 -2.66 28.44
N GLU A 192 18.93 -1.85 28.12
CA GLU A 192 20.29 -2.00 28.68
C GLU A 192 20.34 -1.81 30.20
N THR A 193 19.38 -1.09 30.78
CA THR A 193 19.30 -0.86 32.23
C THR A 193 18.54 -1.95 32.99
N ARG A 194 17.87 -2.86 32.26
CA ARG A 194 17.02 -3.91 32.85
C ARG A 194 17.78 -5.20 33.08
N ILE A 195 17.29 -6.01 34.01
CA ILE A 195 17.76 -7.39 34.19
C ILE A 195 17.05 -8.25 33.15
N LEU A 196 17.78 -8.68 32.13
CA LEU A 196 17.26 -9.50 31.04
C LEU A 196 17.70 -10.96 31.18
N THR A 197 16.86 -11.88 30.73
CA THR A 197 17.22 -13.31 30.55
C THR A 197 18.26 -13.47 29.44
N GLU A 198 18.97 -14.60 29.40
CA GLU A 198 19.98 -14.88 28.36
C GLU A 198 19.41 -14.75 26.94
N VAL A 199 18.18 -15.25 26.72
CA VAL A 199 17.50 -15.14 25.41
C VAL A 199 17.20 -13.68 25.06
N GLN A 200 16.72 -12.89 26.03
CA GLN A 200 16.46 -11.45 25.82
C GLN A 200 17.75 -10.66 25.57
N GLN A 201 18.86 -11.02 26.21
CA GLN A 201 20.18 -10.43 25.95
C GLN A 201 20.64 -10.71 24.53
N GLU A 202 20.48 -11.94 24.02
CA GLU A 202 20.83 -12.26 22.63
C GLU A 202 20.00 -11.43 21.63
N ILE A 203 18.70 -11.26 21.89
CA ILE A 203 17.83 -10.42 21.06
C ILE A 203 18.23 -8.95 21.14
N LEU A 204 18.64 -8.45 22.31
CA LEU A 204 19.09 -7.07 22.50
C LEU A 204 20.39 -6.81 21.71
N GLU A 205 21.33 -7.76 21.72
CA GLU A 205 22.56 -7.64 20.93
C GLU A 205 22.28 -7.64 19.42
N LYS A 206 21.31 -8.44 18.94
CA LYS A 206 20.83 -8.35 17.56
C LYS A 206 20.21 -6.98 17.25
N ALA A 207 19.42 -6.44 18.18
CA ALA A 207 18.83 -5.10 18.02
C ALA A 207 19.91 -4.01 17.90
N LYS A 208 20.96 -4.07 18.73
CA LYS A 208 22.12 -3.15 18.65
C LYS A 208 22.89 -3.30 17.35
N GLN A 209 23.09 -4.53 16.89
CA GLN A 209 23.76 -4.80 15.61
C GLN A 209 22.97 -4.21 14.44
N ASN A 210 21.66 -4.47 14.38
CA ASN A 210 20.78 -3.90 13.36
C ASN A 210 20.80 -2.37 13.40
N TYR A 211 20.77 -1.77 14.60
CA TYR A 211 20.88 -0.33 14.77
C TYR A 211 22.20 0.24 14.22
N ALA A 212 23.33 -0.41 14.53
CA ALA A 212 24.64 0.00 14.04
C ALA A 212 24.80 -0.15 12.52
N GLN A 213 24.05 -1.07 11.90
CA GLN A 213 23.99 -1.27 10.45
C GLN A 213 23.03 -0.29 9.75
N GLY A 214 22.28 0.52 10.49
CA GLY A 214 21.26 1.40 9.94
C GLY A 214 19.89 0.74 9.70
N ASP A 215 19.73 -0.54 10.08
CA ASP A 215 18.44 -1.24 10.03
C ASP A 215 17.62 -0.93 11.29
N TYR A 216 17.13 0.30 11.35
CA TYR A 216 16.40 0.80 12.52
C TYR A 216 15.06 0.11 12.73
N ILE A 217 14.44 -0.41 11.67
CA ILE A 217 13.16 -1.11 11.75
C ILE A 217 13.34 -2.44 12.46
N GLU A 218 14.31 -3.25 12.03
CA GLU A 218 14.58 -4.53 12.68
C GLU A 218 15.09 -4.34 14.11
N ALA A 219 15.87 -3.28 14.36
CA ALA A 219 16.26 -2.90 15.72
C ALA A 219 15.03 -2.62 16.59
N LEU A 220 14.09 -1.80 16.11
CA LEU A 220 12.85 -1.47 16.82
C LEU A 220 11.97 -2.71 17.07
N ILE A 221 11.81 -3.58 16.08
CA ILE A 221 11.03 -4.82 16.18
C ILE A 221 11.62 -5.73 17.27
N ASN A 222 12.94 -5.96 17.26
CA ASN A 222 13.62 -6.79 18.27
C ASN A 222 13.43 -6.22 19.68
N CYS A 223 13.54 -4.89 19.85
CA CYS A 223 13.29 -4.25 21.15
C CYS A 223 11.84 -4.38 21.64
N LEU A 224 10.86 -4.26 20.74
CA LEU A 224 9.45 -4.46 21.08
C LEU A 224 9.15 -5.91 21.43
N PHE A 225 9.79 -6.86 20.75
CA PHE A 225 9.66 -8.28 21.03
C PHE A 225 10.16 -8.62 22.44
N ILE A 226 11.29 -8.07 22.89
CA ILE A 226 11.78 -8.23 24.27
C ILE A 226 10.73 -7.76 25.29
N ASN A 227 10.15 -6.58 25.07
CA ASN A 227 9.12 -6.01 25.96
C ASN A 227 7.82 -6.84 26.01
N GLN A 228 7.55 -7.66 24.98
CA GLN A 228 6.42 -8.59 24.98
C GLN A 228 6.72 -9.88 25.75
N LEU A 229 7.97 -10.30 25.81
CA LEU A 229 8.41 -11.48 26.57
C LEU A 229 8.45 -11.24 28.09
N ASP A 230 8.56 -9.98 28.52
CA ASP A 230 8.54 -9.59 29.94
C ASP A 230 7.13 -9.59 30.57
N ARG A 231 6.06 -9.76 29.77
CA ARG A 231 4.67 -9.82 30.24
C ARG A 231 4.20 -11.26 30.42
#